data_AF-A0A380EMW4-F1
#
_entry.id   AF-A0A380EMW4-F1
#
_cell.length_a   1.000
_cell.length_b   1.000
_cell.length_c   1.000
_cell.angle_alpha   90.00
_cell.angle_beta   90.00
_cell.angle_gamma   90.00
#
_symmetry.space_group_name_H-M   'P 1'
#
loop_
_entity.id
_entity.type
_entity.pdbx_description
1 polymer ?
#
loop_
_entity_poly.entity_id
_entity_poly.type
_entity_poly.pdbx_seq_one_letter_code
_entity_poly.pdbx_strand_id
1 'polypeptide(L)'
;MKIIDVLLKNISQVVLISNKWTGLFILIGLFVADWTIGLAAIVGSIIAYTFARFINYSEAEINDGLAGFNPVLTAIALTIFLDKSGLDIVITMIATLLTLPVAAAVREVLRPYKVPMLTMPFVIVTWFTILLSGQVKFVDTSLKLMPQNIETVNF
;
A
#
# COMPACT_ATOMS: atom_id res chain seq x y z
N MET A 1 -11.42 -19.96 -9.58
CA MET A 1 -10.41 -19.02 -10.11
C MET A 1 -9.03 -19.40 -9.58
N LYS A 2 -7.97 -19.28 -10.39
CA LYS A 2 -6.59 -19.55 -9.90
C LYS A 2 -6.14 -18.34 -9.09
N ILE A 3 -5.83 -18.50 -7.79
CA ILE A 3 -5.32 -17.45 -6.87
C ILE A 3 -4.30 -16.50 -7.53
N ILE A 4 -3.40 -17.07 -8.34
CA ILE A 4 -2.33 -16.34 -9.05
C ILE A 4 -2.91 -15.26 -9.97
N ASP A 5 -4.07 -15.47 -10.59
CA ASP A 5 -4.73 -14.47 -11.44
C ASP A 5 -5.08 -13.22 -10.64
N VAL A 6 -5.67 -13.38 -9.46
CA VAL A 6 -6.02 -12.26 -8.58
C VAL A 6 -4.77 -11.57 -8.05
N LEU A 7 -3.77 -12.35 -7.62
CA LEU A 7 -2.53 -11.77 -7.09
C LEU A 7 -1.82 -10.89 -8.12
N LEU A 8 -1.78 -11.31 -9.37
CA LEU A 8 -1.21 -10.52 -10.46
C LEU A 8 -2.10 -9.35 -10.86
N LYS A 9 -3.44 -9.51 -10.83
CA LYS A 9 -4.38 -8.42 -11.09
C LYS A 9 -4.32 -7.31 -10.06
N ASN A 10 -4.13 -7.63 -8.78
CA ASN A 10 -3.89 -6.63 -7.73
C ASN A 10 -2.72 -5.71 -8.10
N ILE A 11 -1.64 -6.28 -8.68
CA ILE A 11 -0.45 -5.55 -9.12
C ILE A 11 -0.75 -4.77 -10.42
N SER A 12 -1.46 -5.35 -11.37
CA SER A 12 -1.78 -4.67 -12.64
C SER A 12 -2.75 -3.50 -12.46
N GLN A 13 -3.64 -3.57 -11.47
CA GLN A 13 -4.59 -2.50 -11.16
C GLN A 13 -3.92 -1.25 -10.60
N VAL A 14 -2.64 -1.29 -10.24
CA VAL A 14 -1.85 -0.10 -9.92
C VAL A 14 -1.83 0.89 -11.10
N VAL A 15 -1.88 0.37 -12.34
CA VAL A 15 -2.01 1.16 -13.57
C VAL A 15 -3.41 1.06 -14.18
N LEU A 16 -4.41 0.65 -13.38
CA LEU A 16 -5.82 0.56 -13.74
C LEU A 16 -6.13 -0.42 -14.89
N ILE A 17 -5.35 -1.50 -15.00
CA ILE A 17 -5.55 -2.57 -15.98
C ILE A 17 -5.87 -3.86 -15.25
N SER A 18 -7.00 -4.51 -15.53
CA SER A 18 -7.33 -5.86 -15.01
C SER A 18 -6.77 -6.95 -15.92
N ASN A 19 -5.46 -7.21 -15.83
CA ASN A 19 -4.80 -8.22 -16.65
C ASN A 19 -3.59 -8.84 -15.92
N LYS A 20 -3.64 -10.14 -15.66
CA LYS A 20 -2.56 -10.87 -14.98
C LYS A 20 -1.20 -10.79 -15.69
N TRP A 21 -1.17 -10.70 -17.02
CA TRP A 21 0.08 -10.61 -17.78
C TRP A 21 0.72 -9.24 -17.59
N THR A 22 -0.09 -8.17 -17.61
CA THR A 22 0.36 -6.83 -17.23
C THR A 22 0.93 -6.84 -15.81
N GLY A 23 0.25 -7.50 -14.87
CA GLY A 23 0.72 -7.64 -13.49
C GLY A 23 2.03 -8.39 -13.38
N LEU A 24 2.20 -9.46 -14.17
CA LEU A 24 3.45 -10.23 -14.24
C LEU A 24 4.61 -9.38 -14.75
N PHE A 25 4.42 -8.62 -15.83
CA PHE A 25 5.46 -7.75 -16.37
C PHE A 25 5.84 -6.63 -15.39
N ILE A 26 4.86 -6.02 -14.73
CA ILE A 26 5.11 -5.03 -13.67
C ILE A 26 5.92 -5.69 -12.54
N LEU A 27 5.51 -6.87 -12.08
CA LEU A 27 6.20 -7.58 -11.01
C LEU A 27 7.66 -7.93 -11.38
N ILE A 28 7.91 -8.40 -12.61
CA ILE A 28 9.28 -8.62 -13.11
C ILE A 28 10.06 -7.31 -13.07
N GLY A 29 9.48 -6.21 -13.56
CA GLY A 29 10.10 -4.88 -13.52
C GLY A 29 10.48 -4.44 -12.11
N LEU A 30 9.61 -4.69 -11.12
CA LEU A 30 9.89 -4.40 -9.72
C LEU A 30 11.07 -5.24 -9.19
N PHE A 31 11.11 -6.54 -9.48
CA PHE A 31 12.24 -7.41 -9.08
C PHE A 31 13.56 -7.04 -9.75
N VAL A 32 13.52 -6.59 -11.01
CA VAL A 32 14.71 -6.11 -11.73
C VAL A 32 15.24 -4.82 -11.10
N ALA A 33 14.34 -3.94 -10.65
CA ALA A 33 14.73 -2.70 -9.98
C ALA A 33 15.28 -2.93 -8.57
N ASP A 34 14.55 -3.68 -7.73
CA ASP A 34 14.96 -4.06 -6.38
C ASP A 34 14.13 -5.27 -5.90
N TRP A 35 14.82 -6.33 -5.46
CA TRP A 35 14.16 -7.57 -5.04
C TRP A 35 13.26 -7.40 -3.81
N THR A 36 13.58 -6.46 -2.91
CA THR A 36 12.76 -6.16 -1.73
C THR A 36 11.45 -5.49 -2.13
N ILE A 37 11.48 -4.65 -3.17
CA ILE A 37 10.28 -4.01 -3.72
C ILE A 37 9.39 -5.01 -4.46
N GLY A 38 9.98 -5.90 -5.25
CA GLY A 38 9.25 -7.02 -5.86
C GLY A 38 8.56 -7.90 -4.81
N LEU A 39 9.26 -8.21 -3.71
CA LEU A 39 8.69 -8.99 -2.60
C LEU A 39 7.57 -8.22 -1.88
N ALA A 40 7.74 -6.92 -1.62
CA ALA A 40 6.70 -6.09 -1.00
C ALA A 40 5.40 -6.08 -1.82
N ALA A 41 5.51 -6.01 -3.16
CA ALA A 41 4.35 -6.08 -4.05
C ALA A 41 3.60 -7.41 -3.93
N ILE A 42 4.32 -8.54 -3.87
CA ILE A 42 3.73 -9.87 -3.65
C ILE A 42 3.04 -9.91 -2.29
N VAL A 43 3.71 -9.49 -1.23
CA VAL A 43 3.19 -9.54 0.14
C VAL A 43 1.93 -8.69 0.27
N GLY A 44 1.94 -7.45 -0.24
CA GLY A 44 0.76 -6.59 -0.24
C GLY A 44 -0.42 -7.19 -1.01
N SER A 45 -0.13 -7.85 -2.13
CA SER A 45 -1.15 -8.57 -2.91
C SER A 45 -1.73 -9.77 -2.16
N ILE A 46 -0.90 -10.53 -1.44
CA ILE A 46 -1.33 -11.68 -0.61
C ILE A 46 -2.19 -11.21 0.56
N ILE A 47 -1.78 -10.13 1.25
CA ILE A 47 -2.58 -9.51 2.33
C ILE A 47 -3.94 -9.11 1.78
N ALA A 48 -3.97 -8.38 0.65
CA ALA A 48 -5.22 -7.96 0.03
C ALA A 48 -6.13 -9.16 -0.29
N TYR A 49 -5.64 -10.17 -1.00
CA TYR A 49 -6.43 -11.34 -1.36
C TYR A 49 -6.96 -12.11 -0.14
N THR A 50 -6.16 -12.21 0.91
CA THR A 50 -6.51 -12.98 2.11
C THR A 50 -7.56 -12.27 2.94
N PHE A 51 -7.41 -10.95 3.11
CA PHE A 51 -8.19 -10.17 4.06
C PHE A 51 -9.36 -9.39 3.45
N ALA A 52 -9.37 -9.13 2.13
CA ALA A 52 -10.42 -8.34 1.50
C ALA A 52 -11.83 -8.93 1.69
N ARG A 53 -11.95 -10.26 1.78
CA ARG A 53 -13.23 -10.96 2.03
C ARG A 53 -13.84 -10.70 3.41
N PHE A 54 -13.04 -10.22 4.37
CA PHE A 54 -13.49 -9.83 5.70
C PHE A 54 -13.85 -8.34 5.78
N ILE A 55 -13.65 -7.61 4.69
CA ILE A 55 -13.94 -6.19 4.54
C ILE A 55 -15.08 -6.04 3.53
N ASN A 56 -15.71 -4.87 3.46
CA ASN A 56 -16.82 -4.59 2.54
C ASN A 56 -16.35 -4.51 1.07
N TYR A 57 -15.88 -5.61 0.48
CA TYR A 57 -15.59 -5.76 -0.95
C TYR A 57 -16.47 -6.86 -1.53
N SER A 58 -16.99 -6.62 -2.74
CA SER A 58 -17.62 -7.67 -3.53
C SER A 58 -16.58 -8.66 -4.07
N GLU A 59 -17.01 -9.90 -4.32
CA GLU A 59 -16.17 -10.90 -4.99
C GLU A 59 -15.68 -10.42 -6.35
N ALA A 60 -16.48 -9.62 -7.07
CA ALA A 60 -16.07 -9.04 -8.34
C ALA A 60 -14.89 -8.07 -8.18
N GLU A 61 -14.93 -7.18 -7.19
CA GLU A 61 -13.83 -6.26 -6.90
C GLU A 61 -12.54 -6.99 -6.49
N ILE A 62 -12.66 -8.07 -5.72
CA ILE A 62 -11.51 -8.91 -5.36
C ILE A 62 -10.95 -9.59 -6.60
N ASN A 63 -11.81 -10.22 -7.40
CA ASN A 63 -11.42 -10.99 -8.58
C ASN A 63 -10.85 -10.14 -9.72
N ASP A 64 -11.23 -8.86 -9.78
CA ASP A 64 -10.70 -7.88 -10.73
C ASP A 64 -9.44 -7.16 -10.22
N GLY A 65 -9.03 -7.41 -8.96
CA GLY A 65 -7.85 -6.82 -8.34
C GLY A 65 -8.04 -5.42 -7.75
N LEU A 66 -9.28 -4.89 -7.78
CA LEU A 66 -9.62 -3.56 -7.29
C LEU A 66 -9.46 -3.42 -5.77
N ALA A 67 -9.63 -4.52 -5.03
CA ALA A 67 -9.38 -4.53 -3.59
C ALA A 67 -7.88 -4.45 -3.22
N GLY A 68 -6.98 -4.82 -4.14
CA GLY A 68 -5.58 -5.06 -3.81
C GLY A 68 -4.56 -4.04 -4.27
N PHE A 69 -4.86 -3.17 -5.26
CA PHE A 69 -3.85 -2.25 -5.77
C PHE A 69 -3.40 -1.19 -4.76
N ASN A 70 -4.31 -0.70 -3.91
CA ASN A 70 -3.94 0.24 -2.83
C ASN A 70 -3.04 -0.43 -1.78
N PRO A 71 -3.39 -1.60 -1.21
CA PRO A 71 -2.48 -2.36 -0.34
C PRO A 71 -1.11 -2.66 -0.97
N VAL A 72 -1.06 -3.05 -2.26
CA VAL A 72 0.20 -3.29 -2.98
C VAL A 72 1.08 -2.03 -2.99
N LEU A 73 0.50 -0.86 -3.32
CA LEU A 73 1.22 0.40 -3.29
C LEU A 73 1.69 0.78 -1.88
N THR A 74 0.87 0.56 -0.85
CA THR A 74 1.25 0.83 0.55
C THR A 74 2.45 -0.01 0.96
N ALA A 75 2.44 -1.31 0.65
CA ALA A 75 3.56 -2.20 0.97
C ALA A 75 4.84 -1.76 0.28
N ILE A 76 4.76 -1.43 -1.02
CA ILE A 76 5.91 -0.95 -1.80
C ILE A 76 6.45 0.36 -1.20
N ALA A 77 5.61 1.36 -0.99
CA ALA A 77 6.06 2.68 -0.56
C ALA A 77 6.68 2.66 0.83
N LEU A 78 6.08 1.95 1.79
CA LEU A 78 6.63 1.87 3.14
C LEU A 78 7.94 1.07 3.18
N THR A 79 8.11 0.09 2.29
CA THR A 79 9.41 -0.60 2.11
C THR A 79 10.51 0.34 1.58
N ILE A 80 10.13 1.39 0.83
CA ILE A 80 11.05 2.41 0.33
C ILE A 80 11.36 3.47 1.41
N PHE A 81 10.34 3.94 2.11
CA PHE A 81 10.42 5.14 2.95
C PHE A 81 10.71 4.88 4.43
N LEU A 82 10.36 3.71 4.96
CA LEU A 82 10.75 3.31 6.31
C LEU A 82 12.14 2.67 6.30
N ASP A 83 12.79 2.70 7.45
CA ASP A 83 14.01 1.93 7.63
C ASP A 83 13.72 0.41 7.58
N LYS A 84 14.76 -0.40 7.39
CA LYS A 84 14.62 -1.86 7.24
C LYS A 84 14.70 -2.59 8.59
N SER A 85 14.28 -1.94 9.68
CA SER A 85 14.27 -2.58 11.00
C SER A 85 13.16 -3.63 11.07
N GLY A 86 13.30 -4.61 11.96
CA GLY A 86 12.27 -5.63 12.16
C GLY A 86 10.91 -5.05 12.54
N LEU A 87 10.90 -3.90 13.23
CA LEU A 87 9.68 -3.23 13.63
C LEU A 87 9.00 -2.50 12.46
N ASP A 88 9.78 -1.86 11.59
CA ASP A 88 9.26 -1.17 10.39
C ASP A 88 8.60 -2.15 9.42
N ILE A 89 9.10 -3.38 9.35
CA ILE A 89 8.44 -4.47 8.60
C ILE A 89 7.06 -4.76 9.19
N VAL A 90 6.95 -4.86 10.52
CA VAL A 90 5.66 -5.10 11.19
C VAL A 90 4.70 -3.93 10.95
N ILE A 91 5.19 -2.69 11.06
CA ILE A 91 4.41 -1.48 10.78
C ILE A 91 3.93 -1.48 9.33
N THR A 92 4.79 -1.81 8.37
CA THR A 92 4.46 -1.92 6.95
C THR A 92 3.35 -2.94 6.72
N MET A 93 3.42 -4.11 7.36
CA MET A 93 2.39 -5.15 7.26
C MET A 93 1.04 -4.67 7.81
N ILE A 94 1.05 -4.02 8.97
CA ILE A 94 -0.15 -3.47 9.61
C ILE A 94 -0.76 -2.37 8.74
N ALA A 95 0.04 -1.41 8.27
CA ALA A 95 -0.41 -0.32 7.42
C ALA A 95 -0.99 -0.84 6.09
N THR A 96 -0.33 -1.83 5.48
CA THR A 96 -0.82 -2.51 4.28
C THR A 96 -2.19 -3.15 4.52
N LEU A 97 -2.37 -3.86 5.64
CA LEU A 97 -3.66 -4.43 6.02
C LEU A 97 -4.72 -3.35 6.27
N LEU A 98 -4.39 -2.28 6.99
CA LEU A 98 -5.28 -1.15 7.29
C LEU A 98 -5.71 -0.37 6.04
N THR A 99 -4.94 -0.47 4.95
CA THR A 99 -5.31 0.14 3.67
C THR A 99 -6.62 -0.44 3.13
N LEU A 100 -6.95 -1.71 3.41
CA LEU A 100 -8.22 -2.32 2.97
C LEU A 100 -9.47 -1.63 3.51
N PRO A 101 -9.67 -1.49 4.84
CA PRO A 101 -10.83 -0.79 5.38
C PRO A 101 -10.81 0.71 5.07
N VAL A 102 -9.65 1.36 5.00
CA VAL A 102 -9.55 2.77 4.57
C VAL A 102 -10.04 2.93 3.13
N ALA A 103 -9.62 2.04 2.22
CA ALA A 103 -10.07 2.06 0.84
C ALA A 103 -11.58 1.82 0.72
N ALA A 104 -12.14 0.88 1.48
CA ALA A 104 -13.58 0.65 1.52
C ALA A 104 -14.35 1.89 2.01
N ALA A 105 -13.84 2.57 3.04
CA ALA A 105 -14.43 3.80 3.57
C ALA A 105 -14.36 4.97 2.56
N VAL A 106 -13.20 5.20 1.94
CA VAL A 106 -13.03 6.25 0.91
C VAL A 106 -13.97 6.01 -0.26
N ARG A 107 -14.07 4.75 -0.74
CA ARG A 107 -15.00 4.38 -1.81
C ARG A 107 -16.45 4.69 -1.43
N GLU A 108 -16.86 4.40 -0.20
CA GLU A 108 -18.24 4.67 0.25
C GLU A 108 -18.52 6.18 0.37
N VAL A 109 -17.58 6.96 0.90
CA VAL A 109 -17.68 8.43 0.97
C VAL A 109 -17.79 9.06 -0.42
N LEU A 110 -17.06 8.53 -1.40
CA LEU A 110 -17.07 9.05 -2.77
C LEU A 110 -18.23 8.52 -3.62
N ARG A 111 -18.91 7.46 -3.18
CA ARG A 111 -20.00 6.79 -3.91
C ARG A 111 -21.11 7.75 -4.36
N PRO A 112 -21.64 8.69 -3.54
CA PRO A 112 -22.69 9.62 -3.96
C PRO A 112 -22.25 10.57 -5.09
N TYR A 113 -20.95 10.85 -5.18
CA TYR A 113 -20.36 11.74 -6.17
C TYR A 113 -19.96 11.02 -7.47
N LYS A 114 -20.07 9.68 -7.52
CA LYS A 114 -19.67 8.84 -8.66
C LYS A 114 -18.18 8.99 -9.03
N VAL A 115 -17.34 9.25 -8.04
CA VAL A 115 -15.88 9.38 -8.20
C VAL A 115 -15.20 8.11 -7.70
N PRO A 116 -14.24 7.52 -8.44
CA PRO A 116 -13.48 6.37 -7.97
C PRO A 116 -12.50 6.77 -6.86
N MET A 117 -12.23 5.86 -5.91
CA MET A 117 -11.25 6.09 -4.85
C MET A 117 -9.81 6.26 -5.37
N LEU A 118 -9.52 5.74 -6.57
CA LEU A 118 -8.18 5.69 -7.15
C LEU A 118 -7.14 5.25 -6.11
N THR A 119 -6.00 5.92 -6.07
CA THR A 119 -4.90 5.65 -5.13
C THR A 119 -4.96 6.51 -3.86
N MET A 120 -6.07 7.23 -3.62
CA MET A 120 -6.20 8.04 -2.39
C MET A 120 -6.01 7.22 -1.10
N PRO A 121 -6.57 6.00 -0.98
CA PRO A 121 -6.39 5.20 0.23
C PRO A 121 -4.92 4.87 0.52
N PHE A 122 -4.16 4.48 -0.50
CA PHE A 122 -2.72 4.27 -0.43
C PHE A 122 -1.99 5.51 0.08
N VAL A 123 -2.28 6.67 -0.50
CA VAL A 123 -1.64 7.95 -0.12
C VAL A 123 -1.95 8.30 1.34
N ILE A 124 -3.21 8.20 1.75
CA ILE A 124 -3.64 8.50 3.13
C ILE A 124 -2.90 7.63 4.13
N VAL A 125 -2.90 6.31 3.93
CA VAL A 125 -2.25 5.39 4.88
C VAL A 125 -0.74 5.59 4.89
N THR A 126 -0.12 5.70 3.73
CA THR A 126 1.34 5.88 3.63
C THR A 126 1.80 7.18 4.30
N TRP A 127 1.12 8.29 4.04
CA TRP A 127 1.44 9.56 4.69
C TRP A 127 1.24 9.50 6.19
N PHE A 128 0.14 8.91 6.66
CA PHE A 128 -0.09 8.76 8.09
C PHE A 128 1.03 7.95 8.74
N THR A 129 1.43 6.83 8.13
CA THR A 129 2.52 5.99 8.67
C THR A 129 3.86 6.71 8.67
N ILE A 130 4.23 7.40 7.60
CA ILE A 130 5.50 8.14 7.51
C ILE A 130 5.52 9.31 8.50
N LEU A 131 4.42 10.04 8.67
CA LEU A 131 4.34 11.18 9.57
C LEU A 131 4.31 10.79 11.06
N LEU A 132 4.12 9.51 11.38
CA LEU A 132 4.37 9.02 12.74
C LEU A 132 5.86 9.06 13.10
N SER A 133 6.76 9.07 12.10
CA SER A 133 8.18 9.22 12.37
C SER A 133 8.47 10.56 13.04
N GLY A 134 9.21 10.51 14.15
CA GLY A 134 9.45 11.65 15.03
C GLY A 134 8.34 11.96 16.04
N GLN A 135 7.14 11.37 15.92
CA GLN A 135 6.09 11.44 16.96
C GLN A 135 6.14 10.26 17.92
N VAL A 136 6.66 9.12 17.46
CA VAL A 136 6.87 7.91 18.26
C VAL A 136 8.33 7.47 18.15
N LYS A 137 8.86 6.92 19.25
CA LYS A 137 10.28 6.54 19.37
C LYS A 137 10.72 5.36 18.48
N PHE A 138 9.77 4.72 17.81
CA PHE A 138 9.96 3.40 17.23
C PHE A 138 9.67 3.35 15.72
N VAL A 139 9.39 4.51 15.11
CA VAL A 139 9.16 4.62 13.67
C VAL A 139 10.16 5.62 13.14
N ASP A 140 11.14 5.13 12.40
CA ASP A 140 12.15 5.96 11.75
C ASP A 140 11.94 5.89 10.23
N THR A 141 12.28 6.98 9.54
CA THR A 141 12.17 7.07 8.09
C THR A 141 13.51 7.39 7.47
N SER A 142 13.75 6.85 6.28
CA SER A 142 14.92 7.19 5.48
C SER A 142 14.84 8.63 4.93
N LEU A 143 13.66 9.25 5.00
CA LEU A 143 13.39 10.62 4.61
C LEU A 143 13.83 11.59 5.71
N LYS A 144 14.63 12.60 5.35
CA LYS A 144 14.96 13.72 6.25
C LYS A 144 13.77 14.69 6.32
N LEU A 145 12.72 14.32 7.04
CA LEU A 145 11.48 15.10 7.15
C LEU A 145 11.58 16.27 8.14
N MET A 146 12.35 16.09 9.22
CA MET A 146 12.54 17.14 10.24
C MET A 146 13.76 18.01 9.91
N PRO A 147 13.67 19.35 10.11
CA PRO A 147 14.84 20.20 10.06
C PRO A 147 15.86 19.69 11.08
N GLN A 148 17.07 19.38 10.62
CA GLN A 148 18.15 18.80 11.44
C GLN A 148 18.63 19.77 12.53
N ASN A 149 18.37 21.07 12.32
CA ASN A 149 18.67 22.15 13.26
C ASN A 149 17.36 22.82 13.67
N ILE A 150 17.02 22.73 14.95
CA ILE A 150 16.00 23.56 15.56
C ILE A 150 16.73 24.81 16.05
N GLU A 151 16.58 25.93 15.35
CA GLU A 151 17.05 27.21 15.89
C GLU A 151 16.23 27.51 17.16
N THR A 152 16.90 27.50 18.31
CA THR A 152 16.26 27.92 19.56
C THR A 152 15.97 29.40 19.48
N VAL A 153 14.70 29.77 19.34
CA VAL A 153 14.28 31.17 19.46
C VAL A 153 14.43 31.55 20.93
N ASN A 154 15.47 32.33 21.23
CA ASN A 154 15.62 32.96 22.53
C ASN A 154 14.57 34.09 22.62
N PHE A 155 13.56 33.90 23.48
CA PHE A 155 12.65 34.96 23.89
C PHE A 155 13.26 35.80 25.01
#